data_AF-L8JEB2-F1
#
_entry.id   AF-L8JEB2-F1
#
_cell.length_a   1.000
_cell.length_b   1.000
_cell.length_c   1.000
_cell.angle_alpha   90.00
_cell.angle_beta   90.00
_cell.angle_gamma   90.00
#
_symmetry.space_group_name_H-M   'P 1'
#
loop_
_entity.id
_entity.type
_entity.pdbx_description
1 polymer ?
#
loop_
_entity_poly.entity_id
_entity_poly.type
_entity_poly.pdbx_seq_one_letter_code
_entity_poly.pdbx_strand_id
1 'polypeptide(L)'
;MFELGGSMLYHVRSKPHNINREAEFVSGRVSIGWPCGRDLRGLSRKELEDILNEQYKHHMNAHNVSQVEQFLHIKSGSIILTPSEADKKEMHIFRTLGNVEYNSERDNNTDGDPHGVAVELLITVKKSLLPTGVQSSLKGAKKTVSNFSKHASAMKQFLEKAESLEKPTVTTQFEVQEKAKEILIDALNSDIESIRVTAAAALYQPS
;
A
#
# COMPACT_ATOMS: atom_id res chain seq x y z
N MET A 1 -1.20 -13.24 12.22
CA MET A 1 -0.32 -14.35 11.81
C MET A 1 -0.11 -14.23 10.30
N PHE A 2 1.08 -13.88 9.85
CA PHE A 2 1.40 -13.70 8.43
C PHE A 2 1.63 -15.06 7.75
N GLU A 3 0.57 -15.67 7.21
CA GLU A 3 0.73 -16.82 6.30
C GLU A 3 1.16 -16.32 4.91
N LEU A 4 2.48 -16.15 4.74
CA LEU A 4 3.09 -15.75 3.47
C LEU A 4 3.62 -16.96 2.69
N GLY A 5 2.88 -18.07 2.68
CA GLY A 5 3.21 -19.26 1.88
C GLY A 5 3.04 -18.98 0.40
N GLY A 6 4.10 -18.50 -0.27
CA GLY A 6 4.08 -18.17 -1.70
C GLY A 6 3.95 -16.67 -2.04
N SER A 7 4.03 -15.79 -1.04
CA SER A 7 3.84 -14.35 -1.25
C SER A 7 4.98 -13.72 -2.06
N MET A 8 4.60 -13.12 -3.18
CA MET A 8 5.50 -12.39 -4.05
C MET A 8 5.79 -10.99 -3.47
N LEU A 9 6.96 -10.45 -3.79
CA LEU A 9 7.37 -9.11 -3.38
C LEU A 9 7.56 -8.25 -4.62
N TYR A 10 6.92 -7.08 -4.64
CA TYR A 10 6.99 -6.15 -5.76
C TYR A 10 7.40 -4.76 -5.28
N HIS A 11 8.08 -4.03 -6.16
CA HIS A 11 8.20 -2.57 -6.08
C HIS A 11 7.31 -1.95 -7.14
N VAL A 12 6.47 -1.00 -6.73
CA VAL A 12 5.56 -0.26 -7.61
C VAL A 12 5.73 1.24 -7.36
N ARG A 13 5.78 2.06 -8.41
CA ARG A 13 5.81 3.52 -8.28
C ARG A 13 4.39 4.10 -8.27
N SER A 14 4.11 5.06 -7.40
CA SER A 14 2.81 5.76 -7.26
C SER A 14 2.57 6.84 -8.30
N LYS A 15 3.11 6.67 -9.51
CA LYS A 15 2.91 7.59 -10.65
C LYS A 15 2.32 6.90 -11.88
N PRO A 16 1.20 6.17 -11.76
CA PRO A 16 0.54 5.61 -12.93
C PRO A 16 0.17 6.75 -13.89
N HIS A 17 0.45 6.56 -15.18
CA HIS A 17 0.21 7.56 -16.23
C HIS A 17 0.77 8.96 -15.90
N ASN A 18 1.90 9.00 -15.17
CA ASN A 18 2.58 10.21 -14.70
C ASN A 18 1.80 11.07 -13.68
N ILE A 19 0.71 10.57 -13.11
CA ILE A 19 -0.10 11.27 -12.11
C ILE A 19 0.29 10.77 -10.72
N ASN A 20 0.58 11.66 -9.77
CA ASN A 20 0.89 11.25 -8.40
C ASN A 20 -0.37 10.70 -7.71
N ARG A 21 -0.36 9.39 -7.41
CA ARG A 21 -1.43 8.63 -6.76
C ARG A 21 -1.02 8.10 -5.38
N GLU A 22 0.04 8.65 -4.77
CA GLU A 22 0.52 8.20 -3.45
C GLU A 22 -0.60 8.17 -2.39
N ALA A 23 -1.42 9.22 -2.32
CA ALA A 23 -2.53 9.30 -1.37
C ALA A 23 -3.56 8.17 -1.59
N GLU A 24 -3.86 7.83 -2.86
CA GLU A 24 -4.78 6.73 -3.20
C GLU A 24 -4.19 5.36 -2.85
N PHE A 25 -2.87 5.20 -3.00
CA PHE A 25 -2.16 3.98 -2.61
C PHE A 25 -2.25 3.78 -1.10
N VAL A 26 -1.96 4.84 -0.34
CA VAL A 26 -2.08 4.85 1.12
C VAL A 26 -3.52 4.63 1.59
N SER A 27 -4.52 5.14 0.86
CA SER A 27 -5.94 4.91 1.18
C SER A 27 -6.47 3.52 0.79
N GLY A 28 -5.65 2.67 0.15
CA GLY A 28 -5.97 1.26 -0.04
C GLY A 28 -6.08 0.76 -1.49
N ARG A 29 -5.61 1.52 -2.49
CA ARG A 29 -5.57 1.04 -3.89
C ARG A 29 -4.24 1.35 -4.57
N VAL A 30 -3.51 0.30 -4.95
CA VAL A 30 -2.31 0.42 -5.80
C VAL A 30 -2.69 0.12 -7.25
N SER A 31 -2.19 0.92 -8.20
CA SER A 31 -2.54 0.79 -9.62
C SER A 31 -1.34 0.98 -10.58
N ILE A 32 -1.52 0.61 -11.84
CA ILE A 32 -0.59 0.93 -12.94
C ILE A 32 -1.31 1.71 -14.02
N GLY A 33 -0.56 2.59 -14.70
CA GLY A 33 -1.13 3.46 -15.69
C GLY A 33 -0.84 3.07 -17.13
N TRP A 34 -1.74 2.26 -17.68
CA TRP A 34 -1.73 1.80 -19.07
C TRP A 34 -3.14 1.77 -19.66
N PRO A 35 -3.83 2.93 -19.76
CA PRO A 35 -5.15 2.99 -20.37
C PRO A 35 -5.07 2.59 -21.85
N CYS A 36 -5.94 1.68 -22.28
CA CYS A 36 -5.99 1.16 -23.64
C CYS A 36 -7.39 0.70 -24.08
N GLY A 37 -8.42 1.08 -23.32
CA GLY A 37 -9.82 0.74 -23.57
C GLY A 37 -10.16 -0.74 -23.37
N ARG A 38 -9.30 -1.52 -22.70
CA ARG A 38 -9.42 -2.98 -22.60
C ARG A 38 -8.88 -3.51 -21.27
N ASP A 39 -9.54 -4.55 -20.77
CA ASP A 39 -8.99 -5.33 -19.66
C ASP A 39 -7.81 -6.18 -20.13
N LEU A 40 -6.63 -5.92 -19.55
CA LEU A 40 -5.39 -6.61 -19.86
C LEU A 40 -5.20 -7.93 -19.09
N ARG A 41 -6.06 -8.24 -18.12
CA ARG A 41 -5.91 -9.45 -17.29
C ARG A 41 -6.16 -10.72 -18.10
N GLY A 42 -5.39 -11.76 -17.82
CA GLY A 42 -5.55 -13.09 -18.44
C GLY A 42 -5.01 -13.21 -19.88
N LEU A 43 -4.56 -12.12 -20.47
CA LEU A 43 -3.94 -12.10 -21.79
C LEU A 43 -2.56 -12.74 -21.76
N SER A 44 -2.20 -13.41 -22.86
CA SER A 44 -0.83 -13.85 -23.10
C SER A 44 0.10 -12.66 -23.31
N ARG A 45 1.41 -12.88 -23.15
CA ARG A 45 2.43 -11.85 -23.39
C ARG A 45 2.35 -11.26 -24.80
N LYS A 46 2.05 -12.09 -25.81
CA LYS A 46 1.92 -11.63 -27.20
C LYS A 46 0.69 -10.74 -27.37
N GLU A 47 -0.45 -11.14 -26.83
CA GLU A 47 -1.67 -10.31 -26.87
C GLU A 47 -1.47 -8.97 -26.16
N LEU A 48 -0.82 -8.97 -24.98
CA LEU A 48 -0.45 -7.73 -24.28
C LEU A 48 0.43 -6.82 -25.14
N GLU A 49 1.44 -7.39 -25.81
CA GLU A 49 2.33 -6.65 -26.69
C GLU A 49 1.58 -6.05 -27.89
N ASP A 50 0.73 -6.83 -28.55
CA ASP A 50 -0.05 -6.38 -29.70
C ASP A 50 -1.00 -5.22 -29.31
N ILE A 51 -1.75 -5.37 -28.22
CA ILE A 51 -2.69 -4.35 -27.71
C ILE A 51 -1.98 -3.05 -27.34
N LEU A 52 -0.86 -3.14 -26.61
CA LEU A 52 -0.15 -1.95 -26.18
C LEU A 52 0.59 -1.29 -27.33
N ASN A 53 1.09 -2.05 -28.31
CA ASN A 53 1.70 -1.48 -29.52
C ASN A 53 0.69 -0.71 -30.37
N GLU A 54 -0.53 -1.22 -30.51
CA GLU A 54 -1.63 -0.56 -31.20
C GLU A 54 -1.94 0.81 -30.55
N GLN A 55 -2.10 0.83 -29.23
CA GLN A 55 -2.47 2.04 -28.49
C GLN A 55 -1.34 3.08 -28.43
N TYR A 56 -0.10 2.63 -28.23
CA TYR A 56 1.06 3.51 -27.97
C TYR A 56 2.04 3.61 -29.16
N LYS A 57 1.61 3.21 -30.36
CA LYS A 57 2.27 3.44 -31.67
C LYS A 57 3.81 3.26 -31.65
N HIS A 58 4.28 2.07 -31.30
CA HIS A 58 5.71 1.66 -31.25
C HIS A 58 6.57 2.31 -30.14
N HIS A 59 5.99 3.06 -29.21
CA HIS A 59 6.72 3.48 -28.00
C HIS A 59 6.88 2.37 -26.95
N MET A 60 6.27 1.21 -27.20
CA MET A 60 6.37 0.04 -26.33
C MET A 60 7.64 -0.75 -26.62
N ASN A 61 8.34 -1.12 -25.56
CA ASN A 61 9.40 -2.12 -25.63
C ASN A 61 9.08 -3.31 -24.71
N ALA A 62 9.86 -4.38 -24.85
CA ALA A 62 9.70 -5.60 -24.04
C ALA A 62 9.75 -5.34 -22.52
N HIS A 63 10.43 -4.28 -22.07
CA HIS A 63 10.45 -3.90 -20.66
C HIS A 63 9.16 -3.25 -20.19
N ASN A 64 8.47 -2.47 -21.03
CA ASN A 64 7.16 -1.91 -20.70
C ASN A 64 6.13 -3.04 -20.56
N VAL A 65 6.05 -3.93 -21.56
CA VAL A 65 5.15 -5.10 -21.53
C VAL A 65 5.43 -5.96 -20.30
N SER A 66 6.70 -6.21 -19.97
CA SER A 66 7.07 -6.96 -18.77
C SER A 66 6.63 -6.30 -17.47
N GLN A 67 6.59 -4.97 -17.38
CA GLN A 67 6.10 -4.27 -16.18
C GLN A 67 4.60 -4.42 -16.01
N VAL A 68 3.84 -4.30 -17.11
CA VAL A 68 2.39 -4.52 -17.13
C VAL A 68 2.08 -5.95 -16.71
N GLU A 69 2.70 -6.93 -17.37
CA GLU A 69 2.55 -8.36 -17.08
C GLU A 69 2.88 -8.69 -15.62
N GLN A 70 3.99 -8.16 -15.09
CA GLN A 70 4.36 -8.38 -13.68
C GLN A 70 3.30 -7.85 -12.70
N PHE A 71 2.70 -6.70 -12.99
CA PHE A 71 1.65 -6.16 -12.15
C PHE A 71 0.38 -6.99 -12.21
N LEU A 72 -0.05 -7.41 -13.40
CA LEU A 72 -1.24 -8.24 -13.59
C LEU A 72 -1.12 -9.62 -12.90
N HIS A 73 0.12 -10.09 -12.68
CA HIS A 73 0.40 -11.31 -11.92
C HIS A 73 0.41 -11.13 -10.40
N ILE A 74 0.24 -9.92 -9.87
CA ILE A 74 0.07 -9.69 -8.43
C ILE A 74 -1.19 -10.42 -7.95
N LYS A 75 -1.02 -11.22 -6.89
CA LYS A 75 -2.09 -12.00 -6.25
C LYS A 75 -2.35 -11.48 -4.84
N SER A 76 -3.48 -11.89 -4.26
CA SER A 76 -3.77 -11.64 -2.85
C SER A 76 -2.64 -12.15 -1.94
N GLY A 77 -2.34 -11.42 -0.87
CA GLY A 77 -1.26 -11.73 0.06
C GLY A 77 0.16 -11.39 -0.43
N SER A 78 0.31 -10.76 -1.59
CA SER A 78 1.60 -10.22 -2.05
C SER A 78 1.97 -8.96 -1.26
N ILE A 79 3.27 -8.68 -1.18
CA ILE A 79 3.79 -7.46 -0.56
C ILE A 79 4.19 -6.47 -1.66
N ILE A 80 3.75 -5.23 -1.53
CA ILE A 80 4.11 -4.13 -2.44
C ILE A 80 4.89 -3.06 -1.68
N LEU A 81 6.01 -2.64 -2.26
CA LEU A 81 6.85 -1.53 -1.81
C LEU A 81 6.63 -0.34 -2.74
N THR A 82 6.18 0.78 -2.19
CA THR A 82 6.03 2.04 -2.95
C THR A 82 6.84 3.15 -2.31
N PRO A 83 7.78 3.79 -3.03
CA PRO A 83 8.53 4.92 -2.48
C PRO A 83 7.57 6.09 -2.25
N SER A 84 7.75 6.80 -1.14
CA SER A 84 6.96 8.01 -0.90
C SER A 84 7.30 9.10 -1.93
N GLU A 85 6.27 9.82 -2.38
CA GLU A 85 6.44 11.02 -3.20
C GLU A 85 6.69 12.26 -2.34
N ALA A 86 6.13 12.31 -1.13
CA ALA A 86 6.39 13.35 -0.13
C ALA A 86 7.82 13.29 0.47
N ASP A 87 8.28 12.13 0.94
CA ASP A 87 9.66 11.92 1.40
C ASP A 87 10.37 10.79 0.64
N LYS A 88 11.32 11.16 -0.22
CA LYS A 88 12.09 10.20 -1.03
C LYS A 88 12.95 9.23 -0.23
N LYS A 89 13.10 9.41 1.09
CA LYS A 89 13.77 8.47 2.00
C LYS A 89 12.84 7.41 2.57
N GLU A 90 11.53 7.55 2.39
CA GLU A 90 10.53 6.65 2.95
C GLU A 90 9.99 5.65 1.92
N MET A 91 9.46 4.55 2.45
CA MET A 91 8.87 3.45 1.71
C MET A 91 7.59 3.02 2.42
N HIS A 92 6.48 3.05 1.69
CA HIS A 92 5.22 2.44 2.11
C HIS A 92 5.25 0.95 1.77
N ILE A 93 4.86 0.12 2.74
CA ILE A 93 4.77 -1.32 2.58
C ILE A 93 3.32 -1.74 2.70
N PHE A 94 2.80 -2.40 1.67
CA PHE A 94 1.42 -2.82 1.58
C PHE A 94 1.30 -4.34 1.49
N ARG A 95 0.16 -4.86 1.96
CA ARG A 95 -0.30 -6.22 1.65
C ARG A 95 -1.50 -6.12 0.71
N THR A 96 -1.50 -6.93 -0.35
CA THR A 96 -2.64 -7.02 -1.27
C THR A 96 -3.77 -7.83 -0.64
N LEU A 97 -5.00 -7.34 -0.77
CA LEU A 97 -6.20 -7.98 -0.23
C LEU A 97 -6.91 -8.86 -1.26
N GLY A 98 -6.56 -8.70 -2.55
CA GLY A 98 -7.20 -9.40 -3.66
C GLY A 98 -6.28 -9.53 -4.87
N ASN A 99 -6.88 -9.92 -5.99
CA ASN A 99 -6.21 -9.92 -7.28
C ASN A 99 -6.37 -8.55 -7.96
N VAL A 100 -5.62 -8.33 -9.05
CA VAL A 100 -5.80 -7.13 -9.87
C VAL A 100 -7.19 -7.11 -10.49
N GLU A 101 -7.81 -5.93 -10.45
CA GLU A 101 -9.10 -5.59 -11.02
C GLU A 101 -8.95 -4.53 -12.10
N TYR A 102 -9.86 -4.58 -13.07
CA TYR A 102 -9.98 -3.60 -14.14
C TYR A 102 -11.18 -2.71 -13.88
N ASN A 103 -10.97 -1.39 -13.94
CA ASN A 103 -12.02 -0.39 -13.88
C ASN A 103 -12.05 0.39 -15.20
N SER A 104 -13.09 0.17 -16.00
CA SER A 104 -13.30 0.84 -17.29
C SER A 104 -13.53 2.34 -17.16
N GLU A 105 -14.07 2.82 -16.04
CA GLU A 105 -14.29 4.26 -15.85
C GLU A 105 -12.97 5.01 -15.73
N ARG A 106 -11.91 4.35 -15.27
CA ARG A 106 -10.54 4.91 -15.14
C ARG A 106 -9.66 4.61 -16.36
N ASP A 107 -10.18 3.89 -17.35
CA ASP A 107 -9.49 3.60 -18.62
C ASP A 107 -9.62 4.78 -19.58
N ASN A 108 -9.04 5.92 -19.17
CA ASN A 108 -9.09 7.17 -19.89
C ASN A 108 -7.80 7.96 -19.63
N ASN A 109 -7.53 9.02 -20.43
CA ASN A 109 -6.30 9.81 -20.29
C ASN A 109 -6.30 10.78 -19.07
N THR A 110 -7.43 10.95 -18.39
CA THR A 110 -7.57 11.83 -17.22
C THR A 110 -7.19 11.09 -15.94
N ASP A 111 -7.75 9.90 -15.72
CA ASP A 111 -7.45 9.07 -14.56
C ASP A 111 -6.20 8.21 -14.81
N GLY A 112 -6.21 7.52 -15.93
CA GLY A 112 -5.05 6.85 -16.51
C GLY A 112 -4.60 5.58 -15.80
N ASP A 113 -5.37 4.99 -14.89
CA ASP A 113 -4.92 3.85 -14.06
C ASP A 113 -5.99 2.74 -13.90
N PRO A 114 -6.47 2.15 -15.01
CA PRO A 114 -7.60 1.23 -14.99
C PRO A 114 -7.32 -0.07 -14.23
N HIS A 115 -6.08 -0.55 -14.21
CA HIS A 115 -5.70 -1.78 -13.52
C HIS A 115 -5.14 -1.47 -12.13
N GLY A 116 -5.78 -2.01 -11.11
CA GLY A 116 -5.31 -1.84 -9.73
C GLY A 116 -5.79 -2.94 -8.80
N VAL A 117 -5.19 -2.99 -7.62
CA VAL A 117 -5.42 -4.01 -6.61
C VAL A 117 -5.72 -3.33 -5.27
N ALA A 118 -6.70 -3.85 -4.56
CA ALA A 118 -6.99 -3.44 -3.19
C ALA A 118 -5.83 -3.84 -2.27
N VAL A 119 -5.41 -2.91 -1.41
CA VAL A 119 -4.31 -3.10 -0.48
C VAL A 119 -4.65 -2.56 0.89
N GLU A 120 -3.94 -3.04 1.89
CA GLU A 120 -3.81 -2.40 3.19
C GLU A 120 -2.38 -1.89 3.38
N LEU A 121 -2.22 -0.72 3.98
CA LEU A 121 -0.92 -0.23 4.41
C LEU A 121 -0.53 -0.99 5.68
N LEU A 122 0.62 -1.67 5.64
CA LEU A 122 1.20 -2.32 6.81
C LEU A 122 1.99 -1.32 7.65
N ILE A 123 2.95 -0.64 7.01
CA ILE A 123 3.86 0.27 7.68
C ILE A 123 4.52 1.22 6.67
N THR A 124 4.92 2.40 7.14
CA THR A 124 5.85 3.29 6.42
C THR A 124 7.19 3.31 7.14
N VAL A 125 8.28 3.06 6.42
CA VAL A 125 9.63 2.98 7.00
C VAL A 125 10.65 3.75 6.19
N LYS A 126 11.74 4.16 6.83
CA LYS A 126 12.93 4.64 6.11
C LYS A 126 13.51 3.53 5.25
N LYS A 127 13.86 3.83 4.00
CA LYS A 127 14.49 2.90 3.04
C LYS A 127 15.74 2.22 3.61
N SER A 128 16.48 2.91 4.47
CA SER A 128 17.69 2.39 5.14
C SER A 128 17.43 1.26 6.13
N LEU A 129 16.19 1.07 6.56
CA LEU A 129 15.79 0.01 7.52
C LEU A 129 15.37 -1.28 6.81
N LEU A 130 15.10 -1.25 5.51
CA LEU A 130 14.71 -2.42 4.74
C LEU A 130 15.85 -3.47 4.69
N PRO A 131 15.56 -4.75 4.40
CA PRO A 131 16.61 -5.74 4.21
C PRO A 131 17.64 -5.32 3.14
N THR A 132 18.93 -5.57 3.38
CA THR A 132 20.03 -5.10 2.51
C THR A 132 19.86 -5.50 1.04
N GLY A 133 19.37 -6.72 0.76
CA GLY A 133 19.08 -7.17 -0.61
C GLY A 133 17.97 -6.35 -1.30
N VAL A 134 16.95 -5.97 -0.54
CA VAL A 134 15.86 -5.10 -1.02
C VAL A 134 16.39 -3.70 -1.28
N GLN A 135 17.20 -3.13 -0.37
CA GLN A 135 17.85 -1.84 -0.57
C GLN A 135 18.69 -1.81 -1.86
N SER A 136 19.50 -2.85 -2.09
CA SER A 136 20.31 -2.98 -3.30
C SER A 136 19.46 -3.06 -4.56
N SER A 137 18.36 -3.82 -4.53
CA SER A 137 17.43 -3.91 -5.67
C SER A 137 16.72 -2.58 -5.95
N LEU A 138 16.38 -1.82 -4.91
CA LEU A 138 15.76 -0.49 -5.03
C LEU A 138 16.67 0.53 -5.72
N LYS A 139 17.98 0.52 -5.45
CA LYS A 139 18.94 1.43 -6.12
C LYS A 139 18.93 1.26 -7.64
N GLY A 140 18.70 0.05 -8.13
CA GLY A 140 18.61 -0.26 -9.56
C GLY A 140 17.21 -0.10 -10.16
N ALA A 141 16.18 0.09 -9.34
CA ALA A 141 14.78 0.09 -9.77
C ALA A 141 14.37 1.41 -10.42
N LYS A 142 14.68 1.56 -11.72
CA LYS A 142 14.20 2.69 -12.55
C LYS A 142 12.79 2.48 -13.11
N LYS A 143 12.25 1.26 -12.99
CA LYS A 143 10.99 0.82 -13.59
C LYS A 143 9.79 1.16 -12.71
N THR A 144 8.61 1.25 -13.33
CA THR A 144 7.32 1.44 -12.64
C THR A 144 6.98 0.24 -11.77
N VAL A 145 7.22 -0.97 -12.29
CA VAL A 145 6.99 -2.24 -11.58
C VAL A 145 8.27 -3.09 -11.62
N SER A 146 8.59 -3.76 -10.52
CA SER A 146 9.71 -4.71 -10.46
C SER A 146 9.43 -5.83 -9.47
N ASN A 147 9.65 -7.07 -9.89
CA ASN A 147 9.58 -8.24 -9.02
C ASN A 147 10.86 -8.38 -8.18
N PHE A 148 10.70 -8.37 -6.85
CA PHE A 148 11.74 -8.57 -5.85
C PHE A 148 11.54 -9.86 -5.04
N SER A 149 10.75 -10.83 -5.54
CA SER A 149 10.39 -12.04 -4.80
C SER A 149 11.58 -12.89 -4.36
N LYS A 150 12.76 -12.74 -4.98
CA LYS A 150 14.03 -13.31 -4.47
C LYS A 150 14.40 -12.85 -3.05
N HIS A 151 13.80 -11.77 -2.57
CA HIS A 151 13.98 -11.22 -1.22
C HIS A 151 12.75 -11.38 -0.32
N ALA A 152 11.73 -12.13 -0.75
CA ALA A 152 10.49 -12.29 -0.01
C ALA A 152 10.70 -12.84 1.41
N SER A 153 11.59 -13.83 1.58
CA SER A 153 11.91 -14.40 2.90
C SER A 153 12.52 -13.37 3.86
N ALA A 154 13.48 -12.57 3.38
CA ALA A 154 14.09 -11.51 4.19
C ALA A 154 13.08 -10.40 4.54
N MET A 155 12.18 -10.06 3.61
CA MET A 155 11.11 -9.10 3.87
C MET A 155 10.10 -9.65 4.89
N LYS A 156 9.74 -10.93 4.80
CA LYS A 156 8.87 -11.59 5.78
C LYS A 156 9.43 -11.48 7.19
N GLN A 157 10.69 -11.86 7.38
CA GLN A 157 11.35 -11.75 8.70
C GLN A 157 11.39 -10.31 9.20
N PHE A 158 11.63 -9.35 8.29
CA PHE A 158 11.58 -7.93 8.62
C PHE A 158 10.20 -7.51 9.11
N LEU A 159 9.13 -7.91 8.43
CA LEU A 159 7.75 -7.57 8.79
C LEU A 159 7.29 -8.27 10.08
N GLU A 160 7.66 -9.53 10.30
CA GLU A 160 7.39 -10.24 11.55
C GLU A 160 8.07 -9.55 12.74
N LYS A 161 9.33 -9.12 12.54
CA LYS A 161 10.04 -8.34 13.55
C LYS A 161 9.39 -6.97 13.75
N ALA A 162 9.01 -6.27 12.69
CA ALA A 162 8.32 -4.98 12.78
C ALA A 162 6.99 -5.11 13.53
N GLU A 163 6.16 -6.12 13.24
CA GLU A 163 4.92 -6.39 13.96
C GLU A 163 5.18 -6.71 15.44
N SER A 164 6.23 -7.48 15.74
CA SER A 164 6.62 -7.75 17.14
C SER A 164 7.15 -6.52 17.87
N LEU A 165 7.63 -5.51 17.14
CA LEU A 165 8.09 -4.22 17.67
C LEU A 165 6.98 -3.16 17.70
N GLU A 166 5.92 -3.30 16.90
CA GLU A 166 4.67 -2.54 17.05
C GLU A 166 3.78 -3.12 18.17
N LYS A 167 3.99 -4.39 18.54
CA LYS A 167 3.41 -5.02 19.73
C LYS A 167 4.42 -5.00 20.90
N PRO A 168 4.72 -3.82 21.45
CA PRO A 168 4.69 -3.68 22.91
C PRO A 168 4.15 -2.31 23.39
N THR A 169 3.15 -2.36 24.29
CA THR A 169 2.83 -1.33 25.32
C THR A 169 2.33 0.07 24.89
N VAL A 170 1.84 0.28 23.67
CA VAL A 170 1.16 1.55 23.30
C VAL A 170 -0.35 1.37 23.09
N THR A 171 -0.76 0.18 22.64
CA THR A 171 -2.17 -0.17 22.45
C THR A 171 -2.95 -0.11 23.76
N THR A 172 -2.36 -0.56 24.88
CA THR A 172 -3.00 -0.43 26.19
C THR A 172 -3.18 1.01 26.63
N GLN A 173 -2.23 1.92 26.37
CA GLN A 173 -2.36 3.29 26.86
C GLN A 173 -3.37 4.10 26.04
N PHE A 174 -3.39 3.94 24.71
CA PHE A 174 -4.39 4.59 23.86
C PHE A 174 -5.79 3.99 24.06
N GLU A 175 -5.92 2.66 24.14
CA GLU A 175 -7.21 2.02 24.42
C GLU A 175 -7.69 2.33 25.84
N VAL A 176 -6.80 2.41 26.84
CA VAL A 176 -7.17 2.85 28.20
C VAL A 176 -7.52 4.33 28.22
N GLN A 177 -6.86 5.17 27.43
CA GLN A 177 -7.21 6.59 27.31
C GLN A 177 -8.58 6.80 26.66
N GLU A 178 -8.85 6.11 25.55
CA GLU A 178 -10.16 6.20 24.88
C GLU A 178 -11.26 5.60 25.76
N LYS A 179 -11.03 4.45 26.40
CA LYS A 179 -12.00 3.86 27.34
C LYS A 179 -12.21 4.70 28.59
N ALA A 180 -11.16 5.31 29.15
CA ALA A 180 -11.29 6.24 30.27
C ALA A 180 -12.07 7.49 29.87
N LYS A 181 -11.85 7.99 28.65
CA LYS A 181 -12.58 9.13 28.11
C LYS A 181 -14.06 8.81 27.88
N GLU A 182 -14.39 7.65 27.34
CA GLU A 182 -15.78 7.17 27.22
C GLU A 182 -16.47 7.10 28.59
N ILE A 183 -15.82 6.50 29.60
CA ILE A 183 -16.35 6.44 30.97
C ILE A 183 -16.57 7.83 31.56
N LEU A 184 -15.64 8.77 31.33
CA LEU A 184 -15.79 10.15 31.81
C LEU A 184 -16.94 10.87 31.10
N ILE A 185 -17.15 10.63 29.80
CA ILE A 185 -18.28 11.18 29.05
C ILE A 185 -19.61 10.64 29.59
N ASP A 186 -19.70 9.34 29.86
CA ASP A 186 -20.90 8.74 30.46
C ASP A 186 -21.16 9.29 31.87
N ALA A 187 -20.11 9.49 32.66
CA ALA A 187 -20.19 10.03 34.02
C ALA A 187 -20.73 11.47 34.09
N LEU A 188 -20.65 12.25 33.01
CA LEU A 188 -21.28 13.58 32.92
C LEU A 188 -22.81 13.52 33.02
N ASN A 189 -23.42 12.37 32.70
CA ASN A 189 -24.87 12.15 32.76
C ASN A 189 -25.33 11.46 34.06
N SER A 190 -24.44 11.27 35.04
CA SER A 190 -24.79 10.64 36.32
C SER A 190 -25.77 11.51 37.12
N ASP A 191 -26.68 10.91 37.88
CA ASP A 191 -27.57 11.64 38.80
C ASP A 191 -26.82 12.27 39.99
N ILE A 192 -25.59 11.83 40.26
CA ILE A 192 -24.77 12.28 41.38
C ILE A 192 -23.89 13.48 40.97
N GLU A 193 -24.13 14.64 41.58
CA GLU A 193 -23.44 15.90 41.24
C GLU A 193 -21.92 15.82 41.36
N SER A 194 -21.40 15.20 42.43
CA SER A 194 -19.95 15.08 42.66
C SER A 194 -19.24 14.27 41.57
N ILE A 195 -19.90 13.26 40.99
CA ILE A 195 -19.38 12.45 39.88
C ILE A 195 -19.33 13.31 38.60
N ARG A 196 -20.41 14.05 38.30
CA ARG A 196 -20.47 14.95 37.14
C ARG A 196 -19.38 16.02 37.18
N VAL A 197 -19.20 16.68 38.33
CA VAL A 197 -18.20 17.75 38.50
C VAL A 197 -16.78 17.20 38.34
N THR A 198 -16.49 16.02 38.90
CA THR A 198 -15.18 15.37 38.77
C THR A 198 -14.88 15.00 37.32
N ALA A 199 -15.85 14.44 36.60
CA ALA A 199 -15.70 14.10 35.20
C ALA A 199 -15.48 15.34 34.30
N ALA A 200 -16.24 16.42 34.53
CA ALA A 200 -16.09 17.68 33.82
C ALA A 200 -14.70 18.30 34.04
N ALA A 201 -14.21 18.31 35.28
CA ALA A 201 -12.88 18.83 35.60
C ALA A 201 -11.75 18.00 34.96
N ALA A 202 -11.91 16.67 34.88
CA ALA A 202 -10.93 15.80 34.24
C ALA A 202 -10.88 15.99 32.71
N LEU A 203 -12.01 16.30 32.07
CA LEU A 203 -12.09 16.53 30.61
C LEU A 203 -11.66 17.95 30.21
N TYR A 204 -11.78 18.93 31.10
CA TYR A 204 -11.40 20.31 30.84
C TYR A 204 -9.93 20.56 31.20
N GLN A 205 -9.01 20.21 30.30
CA GLN A 205 -7.63 20.72 30.36
C GLN A 205 -7.50 21.96 29.48
N PRO A 206 -7.22 23.15 30.05
CA PRO A 206 -6.91 24.33 29.24
C PRO A 206 -5.57 24.12 28.52
N SER A 207 -5.57 24.36 27.22
CA SER A 207 -4.38 24.39 26.35
C SER A 207 -3.40 25.49 26.73
#